data_AF-A0A367Y115-F1
#
_entry.id   AF-A0A367Y115-F1
#
_cell.length_a   1.000
_cell.length_b   1.000
_cell.length_c   1.000
_cell.angle_alpha   90.00
_cell.angle_beta   90.00
_cell.angle_gamma   90.00
#
_symmetry.space_group_name_H-M   'P 1'
#
loop_
_entity.id
_entity.type
_entity.pdbx_description
1 polymer ?
#
loop_
_entity_poly.entity_id
_entity_poly.type
_entity_poly.pdbx_seq_one_letter_code
_entity_poly.pdbx_strand_id
1 'polypeptide(L)'
;MSSPEKFYYQPSIEANKQKLQHIHDVASLALGVGSGILTLESLNGFLFYLAGITVTNVLFYIICGEGRPGKYFKSPIQEVFLNGVFSNLAGFIMMWCLVYALVKSSL
;
A
#
# COMPACT_ATOMS: atom_id res chain seq x y z
N MET A 1 33.24 15.59 -17.05
CA MET A 1 32.43 16.22 -15.98
C MET A 1 31.76 15.11 -15.19
N SER A 2 32.32 14.78 -14.03
CA SER A 2 31.96 13.64 -13.19
C SER A 2 30.51 13.71 -12.70
N SER A 3 29.68 12.75 -13.09
CA SER A 3 28.37 12.53 -12.47
C SER A 3 28.56 12.34 -10.96
N PRO A 4 27.89 13.13 -10.09
CA PRO A 4 28.09 13.07 -8.65
C PRO A 4 27.72 11.67 -8.13
N GLU A 5 28.69 11.00 -7.52
CA GLU A 5 28.52 9.72 -6.85
C GLU A 5 27.57 9.91 -5.67
N LYS A 6 26.28 9.59 -5.86
CA LYS A 6 25.26 9.70 -4.81
C LYS A 6 25.51 8.58 -3.79
N PHE A 7 26.18 8.92 -2.69
CA PHE A 7 26.26 8.05 -1.52
C PHE A 7 24.86 7.90 -0.91
N TYR A 8 24.25 6.75 -1.14
CA TYR A 8 22.98 6.38 -0.52
C TYR A 8 23.25 5.83 0.87
N TYR A 9 22.80 6.54 1.91
CA TYR A 9 22.83 6.05 3.27
C TYR A 9 21.75 4.98 3.44
N GLN A 10 22.17 3.70 3.47
CA GLN A 10 21.27 2.53 3.55
C GLN A 10 20.24 2.62 4.69
N PRO A 11 20.59 3.07 5.92
CA PRO A 11 19.63 3.15 7.01
C PRO A 11 18.49 4.14 6.76
N SER A 12 18.75 5.23 6.03
CA SER A 12 17.68 6.18 5.66
C SER A 12 16.72 5.58 4.63
N ILE A 13 17.22 4.76 3.72
CA ILE A 13 16.38 4.06 2.74
C ILE A 13 15.49 3.04 3.46
N GLU A 14 16.06 2.30 4.40
CA GLU A 14 15.35 1.26 5.16
C GLU A 14 14.30 1.87 6.10
N ALA A 15 14.62 2.97 6.78
CA ALA A 15 13.65 3.72 7.58
C ALA A 15 12.48 4.26 6.73
N ASN A 16 12.75 4.71 5.51
CA ASN A 16 11.70 5.16 4.59
C ASN A 16 10.83 3.99 4.09
N LYS A 17 11.46 2.84 3.80
CA LYS A 17 10.74 1.61 3.44
C LYS A 17 9.81 1.16 4.58
N GLN A 18 10.26 1.19 5.82
CA GLN A 18 9.43 0.85 6.98
C GLN A 18 8.23 1.79 7.14
N LYS A 19 8.43 3.11 7.00
CA LYS A 19 7.32 4.07 7.06
C LYS A 19 6.28 3.84 5.97
N LEU A 20 6.74 3.57 4.74
CA LEU A 20 5.86 3.25 3.62
C LEU A 20 5.09 1.95 3.86
N GLN A 21 5.75 0.92 4.41
CA GLN A 21 5.12 -0.35 4.76
C GLN A 21 3.99 -0.13 5.78
N HIS A 22 4.25 0.64 6.84
CA HIS A 22 3.23 0.97 7.85
C HIS A 22 2.01 1.69 7.25
N ILE A 23 2.21 2.60 6.29
CA ILE A 23 1.09 3.28 5.62
C ILE A 23 0.27 2.28 4.82
N HIS A 24 0.92 1.38 4.09
CA HIS A 24 0.21 0.34 3.34
C HIS A 24 -0.50 -0.68 4.25
N ASP A 25 0.05 -1.01 5.42
CA ASP A 25 -0.60 -1.86 6.42
C ASP A 25 -1.88 -1.22 6.94
N VAL A 26 -1.83 0.05 7.34
CA VAL A 26 -3.02 0.76 7.84
C VAL A 26 -4.05 0.94 6.71
N ALA A 27 -3.61 1.26 5.50
CA ALA A 27 -4.49 1.39 4.34
C ALA A 27 -5.17 0.06 3.98
N SER A 28 -4.44 -1.07 4.00
CA SER A 28 -4.99 -2.39 3.68
C SER A 28 -6.05 -2.82 4.69
N LEU A 29 -5.83 -2.58 5.99
CA LEU A 29 -6.80 -2.83 7.04
C LEU A 29 -8.05 -1.96 6.87
N ALA A 30 -7.88 -0.65 6.62
CA ALA A 30 -8.99 0.28 6.42
C ALA A 30 -9.84 -0.07 5.17
N LEU A 31 -9.18 -0.44 4.07
CA LEU A 31 -9.86 -0.91 2.85
C LEU A 31 -10.59 -2.23 3.10
N GLY A 32 -10.04 -3.14 3.90
CA GLY A 32 -10.67 -4.42 4.27
C GLY A 32 -11.93 -4.22 5.12
N VAL A 33 -11.89 -3.26 6.05
CA VAL A 33 -13.10 -2.86 6.80
C VAL A 33 -14.16 -2.28 5.85
N GLY A 34 -13.76 -1.38 4.94
CA GLY A 34 -14.67 -0.79 3.95
C GLY A 34 -15.32 -1.85 3.04
N SER A 35 -14.53 -2.81 2.54
CA SER A 35 -15.06 -3.89 1.68
C SER A 35 -15.97 -4.86 2.44
N GLY A 36 -15.69 -5.10 3.73
CA GLY A 36 -16.52 -5.92 4.61
C GLY A 36 -17.87 -5.27 4.93
N ILE A 37 -17.91 -3.97 5.22
CA ILE A 37 -19.16 -3.24 5.50
C ILE A 37 -20.06 -3.20 4.27
N LEU A 38 -19.49 -2.98 3.08
CA LEU A 38 -20.26 -2.91 1.84
C LEU A 38 -20.72 -4.29 1.35
N THR A 39 -20.36 -5.38 2.04
CA THR A 39 -20.72 -6.77 1.70
C THR A 39 -20.35 -7.10 0.25
N LEU A 40 -19.24 -6.54 -0.24
CA LEU A 40 -18.76 -6.80 -1.60
C LEU A 40 -18.34 -8.27 -1.67
N GLU A 41 -18.85 -9.01 -2.66
CA GLU A 41 -18.45 -10.39 -2.92
C GLU A 41 -17.37 -10.48 -4.00
N SER A 42 -16.45 -11.42 -3.81
CA SER A 42 -15.57 -11.96 -4.86
C SER A 42 -14.73 -10.90 -5.60
N LEU A 43 -14.95 -10.73 -6.91
CA LEU A 43 -14.15 -9.87 -7.79
C LEU A 43 -14.20 -8.39 -7.42
N ASN A 44 -15.32 -7.92 -6.87
CA ASN A 44 -15.48 -6.49 -6.56
C ASN A 44 -14.62 -6.06 -5.36
N GLY A 45 -14.41 -6.94 -4.37
CA GLY A 45 -13.51 -6.65 -3.25
C GLY A 45 -12.04 -6.65 -3.68
N PHE A 46 -11.66 -7.50 -4.62
CA PHE A 46 -10.31 -7.49 -5.19
C PHE A 46 -10.04 -6.24 -6.04
N LEU A 47 -11.04 -5.81 -6.83
CA LEU A 47 -10.96 -4.56 -7.59
C LEU A 47 -10.85 -3.34 -6.65
N PHE A 48 -11.59 -3.35 -5.55
CA PHE A 48 -11.55 -2.30 -4.53
C PHE A 48 -10.17 -2.22 -3.85
N TYR A 49 -9.57 -3.37 -3.52
CA TYR A 49 -8.22 -3.43 -2.99
C TYR A 49 -7.18 -2.89 -3.97
N LEU A 50 -7.24 -3.32 -5.25
CA LEU A 50 -6.33 -2.83 -6.29
C LEU A 50 -6.49 -1.32 -6.53
N ALA A 51 -7.72 -0.82 -6.54
CA ALA A 51 -7.97 0.62 -6.65
C ALA A 51 -7.42 1.37 -5.44
N GLY A 52 -7.72 0.91 -4.21
CA GLY A 52 -7.29 1.55 -2.98
C GLY A 52 -5.76 1.56 -2.78
N ILE A 53 -5.07 0.47 -3.13
CA ILE A 53 -3.61 0.43 -3.07
C ILE A 53 -2.97 1.30 -4.15
N THR A 54 -3.58 1.40 -5.34
CA THR A 54 -3.13 2.30 -6.40
C THR A 54 -3.28 3.76 -5.97
N VAL A 55 -4.41 4.11 -5.35
CA VAL A 55 -4.64 5.44 -4.79
C VAL A 55 -3.65 5.74 -3.67
N THR A 56 -3.41 4.82 -2.74
CA THR A 56 -2.44 5.01 -1.65
C THR A 56 -1.04 5.24 -2.19
N ASN A 57 -0.64 4.48 -3.22
CA ASN A 57 0.61 4.69 -3.93
C ASN A 57 0.67 6.07 -4.59
N VAL A 58 -0.36 6.46 -5.37
CA VAL A 58 -0.43 7.79 -6.01
C VAL A 58 -0.36 8.91 -4.98
N LEU A 59 -1.06 8.75 -3.85
CA LEU A 59 -1.05 9.72 -2.77
C LEU A 59 0.34 9.82 -2.12
N PHE A 60 1.02 8.70 -1.94
CA PHE A 60 2.41 8.67 -1.49
C PHE A 60 3.36 9.32 -2.50
N TYR A 61 3.17 9.09 -3.80
CA TYR A 61 3.93 9.75 -4.86
C TYR A 61 3.72 11.28 -4.88
N ILE A 62 2.50 11.75 -4.63
CA ILE A 62 2.16 13.18 -4.62
C ILE A 62 2.69 13.86 -3.34
N ILE A 63 2.49 13.23 -2.18
CA ILE A 63 2.83 13.82 -0.88
C ILE A 63 4.34 13.74 -0.60
N CYS A 64 4.98 12.59 -0.82
CA CYS A 64 6.41 12.41 -0.53
C CYS A 64 7.31 12.71 -1.74
N GLY A 65 6.77 12.73 -2.96
CA GLY A 65 7.57 12.92 -4.17
C GLY A 65 8.03 14.35 -4.43
N GLU A 66 7.36 15.36 -3.86
CA GLU A 66 7.72 16.81 -3.91
C GLU A 66 8.33 17.27 -5.26
N GLY A 67 7.84 16.73 -6.38
CA GLY A 67 8.31 17.06 -7.73
C GLY A 67 9.74 16.62 -8.12
N ARG A 68 10.42 15.73 -7.38
CA ARG A 68 11.78 15.23 -7.74
C ARG A 68 11.91 13.69 -7.71
N PRO A 69 11.28 12.98 -8.66
CA PRO A 69 11.24 11.51 -8.69
C PRO A 69 12.55 10.81 -9.09
N GLY A 70 13.52 11.50 -9.69
CA GLY A 70 14.77 10.88 -10.21
C GLY A 70 15.94 10.76 -9.22
N LYS A 71 15.76 11.13 -7.94
CA LYS A 71 16.85 11.14 -6.95
C LYS A 71 16.73 10.10 -5.84
N TYR A 72 15.57 9.48 -5.65
CA TYR A 72 15.31 8.66 -4.45
C TYR A 72 14.96 7.19 -4.70
N PHE A 73 14.50 6.81 -5.91
CA PHE A 73 14.21 5.41 -6.20
C PHE A 73 14.58 5.04 -7.65
N LYS A 74 15.40 4.01 -7.82
CA LYS A 74 15.88 3.52 -9.13
C LYS A 74 14.82 2.67 -9.85
N SER A 75 13.84 2.14 -9.12
CA SER A 75 12.70 1.34 -9.60
C SER A 75 11.61 1.21 -8.52
N PRO A 76 10.92 2.30 -8.15
CA PRO A 76 9.93 2.30 -7.07
C PRO A 76 8.71 1.44 -7.38
N ILE A 77 8.29 1.38 -8.64
CA ILE A 77 7.03 0.74 -9.03
C ILE A 77 7.09 -0.78 -8.85
N GLN A 78 8.22 -1.45 -9.09
CA GLN A 78 8.26 -2.92 -9.00
C GLN A 78 8.46 -3.42 -7.56
N GLU A 79 9.34 -2.79 -6.78
CA GLU A 79 9.58 -3.19 -5.38
C GLU A 79 8.43 -2.77 -4.47
N VAL A 80 7.89 -1.56 -4.62
CA VAL A 80 6.81 -1.06 -3.76
C VAL A 80 5.47 -1.70 -4.12
N PHE A 81 5.18 -1.85 -5.43
CA PHE A 81 3.90 -2.38 -5.87
C PHE A 81 3.83 -3.89 -5.71
N LEU A 82 4.84 -4.70 -6.11
CA LEU A 82 4.72 -6.15 -5.87
C LEU A 82 4.92 -6.51 -4.40
N ASN A 83 6.04 -6.16 -3.76
CA ASN A 83 6.28 -6.65 -2.39
C ASN A 83 5.30 -6.06 -1.36
N GLY A 84 4.95 -4.78 -1.50
CA GLY A 84 3.99 -4.13 -0.61
C GLY A 84 2.56 -4.67 -0.77
N VAL A 85 2.09 -4.86 -2.01
CA VAL A 85 0.73 -5.37 -2.26
C VAL A 85 0.58 -6.80 -1.76
N PHE A 86 1.54 -7.69 -2.05
CA PHE A 86 1.46 -9.08 -1.64
C PHE A 86 1.60 -9.26 -0.13
N SER A 87 2.49 -8.49 0.53
CA SER A 87 2.64 -8.51 1.99
C SER A 87 1.34 -8.09 2.69
N ASN A 88 0.63 -7.10 2.15
CA ASN A 88 -0.48 -6.45 2.84
C ASN A 88 -1.86 -7.00 2.41
N LEU A 89 -1.88 -7.83 1.36
CA LEU A 89 -3.08 -8.52 0.88
C LEU A 89 -3.65 -9.45 1.95
N ALA A 90 -2.79 -10.18 2.67
CA ALA A 90 -3.23 -11.09 3.72
C ALA A 90 -3.97 -10.35 4.84
N GLY A 91 -3.45 -9.18 5.25
CA GLY A 91 -4.10 -8.31 6.25
C GLY A 91 -5.45 -7.77 5.77
N PHE A 92 -5.51 -7.34 4.50
CA PHE A 92 -6.76 -6.93 3.86
C PHE A 92 -7.82 -8.05 3.86
N ILE A 93 -7.47 -9.25 3.37
CA ILE A 93 -8.41 -10.39 3.29
C ILE A 93 -8.90 -10.78 4.69
N MET A 94 -8.01 -10.79 5.68
CA MET A 94 -8.38 -11.11 7.07
C MET A 94 -9.42 -10.13 7.61
N MET A 95 -9.19 -8.82 7.47
CA MET A 95 -10.17 -7.82 7.94
C MET A 95 -11.47 -7.84 7.14
N TRP A 96 -11.39 -8.06 5.83
CA TRP A 96 -12.57 -8.17 4.97
C TRP A 96 -13.47 -9.33 5.41
N CYS A 97 -12.91 -10.52 5.60
CA CYS A 97 -13.68 -11.68 6.06
C CYS A 97 -14.26 -11.48 7.47
N LEU A 98 -13.47 -10.90 8.39
CA LEU A 98 -13.91 -10.64 9.76
C LEU A 98 -15.11 -9.68 9.79
N VAL A 99 -15.01 -8.54 9.11
CA VAL A 99 -16.06 -7.52 9.10
C VAL A 99 -17.29 -8.01 8.33
N TYR A 100 -17.11 -8.73 7.23
CA TYR A 100 -18.21 -9.35 6.50
C TYR A 100 -18.99 -10.34 7.38
N ALA A 101 -18.28 -11.22 8.11
CA ALA A 101 -18.91 -12.17 9.02
C ALA A 101 -19.65 -11.47 10.17
N LEU A 102 -19.08 -10.39 10.72
CA LEU A 102 -19.69 -9.60 11.77
C LEU A 102 -21.02 -8.97 11.31
N VAL A 103 -21.02 -8.30 10.16
CA VAL A 103 -22.22 -7.69 9.58
C VAL A 103 -23.28 -8.75 9.30
N LYS A 104 -22.89 -9.89 8.71
CA LYS A 104 -23.80 -10.99 8.41
C LYS A 104 -24.38 -11.66 9.65
N SER A 105 -23.62 -11.76 10.74
CA SER A 105 -24.11 -12.33 12.02
C SER A 105 -25.10 -11.43 12.75
N SER A 106 -25.11 -10.13 12.43
CA SER A 106 -25.99 -9.14 13.06
C SER A 106 -27.38 -9.04 12.41
N LEU A 107 -27.61 -9.80 11.34
CA LEU A 107 -28.87 -9.88 10.59
C LEU A 107 -29.53 -11.25 10.80
#